data_AF-A0A845LUA2-F1
#
_entry.id   AF-A0A845LUA2-F1
#
_cell.length_a   1.000
_cell.length_b   1.000
_cell.length_c   1.000
_cell.angle_alpha   90.00
_cell.angle_beta   90.00
_cell.angle_gamma   90.00
#
_symmetry.space_group_name_H-M   'P 1'
#
loop_
_entity.id
_entity.type
_entity.pdbx_description
1 polymer ?
#
loop_
_entity_poly.entity_id
_entity_poly.type
_entity_poly.pdbx_seq_one_letter_code
_entity_poly.pdbx_strand_id
1 'polypeptide(L)'
;MRATMKIFGEAGVINKPCPHCGKLGRPVGGVTVKHLVERLCQDKVIAEAGYFICMEEACDVVYYEASGDLRFLKNEVSVPIWFKNDADPKYACYCSRVTLEDVIRAVVDQGANSVKEVNQLTGAMKNANCKLNNPLGVCCQPVIQETINQGKPMRGEGNSVSDTKLSLRKLGV
;
A
#
# COMPACT_ATOMS: atom_id res chain seq x y z
N MET A 1 35.11 -27.10 -18.64
CA MET A 1 33.83 -27.01 -19.39
C MET A 1 32.70 -26.83 -18.40
N ARG A 2 31.77 -25.90 -18.71
CA ARG A 2 30.42 -25.69 -18.14
C ARG A 2 30.36 -25.17 -16.68
N ALA A 3 29.55 -24.18 -16.33
CA ALA A 3 28.64 -23.33 -17.12
C ALA A 3 28.47 -21.99 -16.38
N THR A 4 28.69 -20.90 -17.11
CA THR A 4 28.24 -19.56 -16.73
C THR A 4 26.73 -19.52 -16.75
N MET A 5 26.10 -19.40 -15.59
CA MET A 5 24.67 -19.20 -15.45
C MET A 5 24.38 -17.72 -15.74
N LYS A 6 24.06 -17.41 -17.00
CA LYS A 6 23.39 -16.15 -17.35
C LYS A 6 21.95 -16.25 -16.89
N ILE A 7 21.57 -15.48 -15.87
CA ILE A 7 20.17 -15.12 -15.62
C ILE A 7 20.15 -13.60 -15.42
N PHE A 8 19.52 -12.95 -16.39
CA PHE A 8 19.18 -11.54 -16.57
C PHE A 8 19.41 -10.61 -15.37
N GLY A 9 20.36 -9.68 -15.54
CA GLY A 9 20.61 -8.59 -14.60
C GLY A 9 19.54 -7.52 -14.70
N GLU A 10 18.58 -7.54 -13.79
CA GLU A 10 18.02 -6.29 -13.26
C GLU A 10 19.04 -5.77 -12.25
N ALA A 11 19.66 -4.62 -12.55
CA ALA A 11 20.56 -3.96 -11.61
C ALA A 11 19.84 -3.83 -10.25
N GLY A 12 20.44 -4.38 -9.19
CA GLY A 12 19.86 -4.38 -7.85
C GLY A 12 19.46 -2.95 -7.47
N VAL A 13 18.16 -2.69 -7.39
CA VAL A 13 17.65 -1.36 -7.08
C VAL A 13 18.01 -1.06 -5.63
N ILE A 14 18.98 -0.16 -5.44
CA ILE A 14 19.42 0.27 -4.11
C ILE A 14 18.35 1.18 -3.53
N ASN A 15 17.76 0.80 -2.40
CA ASN A 15 16.83 1.65 -1.64
C ASN A 15 17.53 2.97 -1.28
N LYS A 16 16.89 4.10 -1.59
CA LYS A 16 17.40 5.43 -1.25
C LYS A 16 16.71 5.96 0.01
N PRO A 17 17.41 6.68 0.90
CA PRO A 17 16.77 7.32 2.04
C PRO A 17 15.83 8.44 1.59
N CYS A 18 14.72 8.62 2.29
CA CYS A 18 13.83 9.74 2.11
C CYS A 18 14.57 11.05 2.46
N PRO A 19 14.52 12.10 1.62
CA PRO A 19 15.24 13.35 1.87
C PRO A 19 14.69 14.14 3.07
N HIS A 20 13.50 13.79 3.58
CA HIS A 20 12.89 14.45 4.73
C HIS A 20 13.17 13.72 6.05
N CYS A 21 12.88 12.42 6.14
CA CYS A 21 13.01 11.67 7.40
C CYS A 21 14.23 10.74 7.48
N GLY A 22 15.02 10.61 6.40
CA GLY A 22 16.21 9.76 6.34
C GLY A 22 15.95 8.25 6.31
N LYS A 23 14.72 7.78 6.47
CA LYS A 23 14.36 6.35 6.40
C LYS A 23 14.45 5.83 4.97
N LEU A 24 14.90 4.59 4.80
CA LEU A 24 14.94 3.94 3.49
C LEU A 24 13.52 3.79 2.92
N GLY A 25 13.32 4.30 1.71
CA GLY A 25 12.09 4.07 0.97
C GLY A 25 12.17 2.84 0.08
N ARG A 26 11.00 2.44 -0.40
CA ARG A 26 10.84 1.28 -1.29
C ARG A 26 10.76 1.77 -2.74
N PRO A 27 11.41 1.11 -3.71
CA PRO A 27 11.33 1.50 -5.11
C PRO A 27 9.91 1.34 -5.67
N VAL A 28 9.49 2.30 -6.49
CA VAL A 28 8.19 2.34 -7.17
C VAL A 28 8.40 2.81 -8.61
N GLY A 29 7.64 2.24 -9.56
CA GLY A 29 7.73 2.62 -10.97
C GLY A 29 7.16 4.01 -11.23
N GLY A 30 7.75 4.75 -12.17
CA GLY A 30 7.31 6.10 -12.55
C GLY A 30 5.86 6.14 -13.00
N VAL A 31 5.37 5.11 -13.69
CA VAL A 31 3.95 5.02 -14.07
C VAL A 31 3.01 5.00 -12.87
N THR A 32 3.37 4.34 -11.77
CA THR A 32 2.58 4.34 -10.53
C THR A 32 2.56 5.74 -9.92
N VAL A 33 3.72 6.36 -9.78
CA VAL A 33 3.85 7.72 -9.25
C VAL A 33 3.01 8.69 -10.09
N LYS A 34 3.17 8.65 -11.42
CA LYS A 34 2.47 9.52 -12.36
C LYS A 34 0.94 9.39 -12.28
N HIS A 35 0.41 8.18 -12.09
CA HIS A 35 -1.04 7.98 -11.99
C HIS A 35 -1.62 8.42 -10.65
N LEU A 36 -0.81 8.42 -9.59
CA LEU A 36 -1.29 8.67 -8.23
C LEU A 36 -1.00 10.10 -7.75
N VAL A 37 -0.04 10.82 -8.31
CA VAL A 37 0.12 12.26 -8.03
C VAL A 37 -1.06 13.06 -8.61
N GLU A 38 -1.34 14.20 -7.97
CA GLU A 38 -2.33 15.16 -8.44
C GLU A 38 -2.09 15.56 -9.89
N ARG A 39 -3.16 15.87 -10.64
CA ARG A 39 -3.08 16.15 -12.09
C ARG A 39 -2.01 17.18 -12.43
N LEU A 40 -1.88 18.24 -11.64
CA LEU A 40 -0.92 19.33 -11.84
C LEU A 40 0.55 18.92 -11.61
N CYS A 41 0.77 17.74 -11.04
CA CYS A 41 2.08 17.19 -10.72
C CYS A 41 2.54 16.10 -11.70
N GLN A 42 1.66 15.59 -12.57
CA GLN A 42 1.96 14.44 -13.45
C GLN A 42 3.09 14.72 -14.44
N ASP A 43 3.21 15.96 -14.93
CA ASP A 43 4.26 16.36 -15.88
C ASP A 43 5.65 16.44 -15.23
N LYS A 44 5.72 16.49 -13.89
CA LYS A 44 6.99 16.40 -13.15
C LYS A 44 7.55 14.97 -13.15
N VAL A 45 6.71 13.97 -13.42
CA VAL A 45 7.10 12.55 -13.45
C VAL A 45 7.50 12.16 -14.88
N ILE A 46 8.79 12.30 -15.16
CA ILE A 46 9.35 12.13 -16.52
C ILE A 46 10.04 10.78 -16.73
N ALA A 47 10.54 10.15 -15.66
CA ALA A 47 11.28 8.89 -15.76
C ALA A 47 10.35 7.68 -15.54
N GLU A 48 10.72 6.53 -16.09
CA GLU A 48 10.00 5.27 -15.84
C GLU A 48 10.41 4.59 -14.53
N ALA A 49 11.58 4.94 -13.98
CA ALA A 49 12.16 4.37 -12.77
C ALA A 49 12.97 5.44 -12.00
N GLY A 50 13.47 5.09 -10.82
CA GLY A 50 14.23 6.00 -9.96
C GLY A 50 13.41 6.69 -8.88
N TYR A 51 12.13 6.31 -8.73
CA TYR A 51 11.26 6.79 -7.67
C TYR A 51 11.18 5.80 -6.50
N PHE A 52 10.93 6.37 -5.34
CA PHE A 52 10.78 5.65 -4.09
C PHE A 52 9.55 6.17 -3.34
N ILE A 53 8.94 5.30 -2.55
CA ILE A 53 7.89 5.66 -1.61
C ILE A 53 8.44 5.61 -0.18
N CYS A 54 8.19 6.66 0.60
CA CYS A 54 8.57 6.73 2.00
C CYS A 54 7.53 5.99 2.85
N MET A 55 7.94 4.89 3.47
CA MET A 55 7.09 4.02 4.30
C MET A 55 6.93 4.51 5.75
N GLU A 56 7.61 5.58 6.15
CA GLU A 56 7.52 6.14 7.51
C GLU A 56 6.13 6.78 7.73
N GLU A 57 5.41 6.34 8.75
CA GLU A 57 3.99 6.66 8.96
C GLU A 57 3.76 8.14 9.29
N ALA A 58 4.70 8.74 10.03
CA ALA A 58 4.65 10.14 10.45
C ALA A 58 5.25 11.12 9.42
N CYS A 59 5.83 10.64 8.31
CA CYS A 59 6.47 11.49 7.31
C CYS A 59 5.48 11.89 6.21
N ASP A 60 5.34 13.20 5.96
CA ASP A 60 4.44 13.73 4.94
C ASP A 60 4.89 13.48 3.50
N VAL A 61 6.17 13.13 3.29
CA VAL A 61 6.66 12.68 1.98
C VAL A 61 6.02 11.34 1.63
N VAL A 62 5.41 11.26 0.46
CA VAL A 62 4.91 10.02 -0.13
C VAL A 62 5.94 9.50 -1.12
N TYR A 63 6.12 10.19 -2.25
CA TYR A 63 7.06 9.80 -3.28
C TYR A 63 8.25 10.74 -3.36
N TYR A 64 9.39 10.24 -3.80
CA TYR A 64 10.57 11.04 -4.10
C TYR A 64 11.46 10.35 -5.14
N GLU A 65 12.24 11.15 -5.87
CA GLU A 65 13.28 10.66 -6.77
C GLU A 65 14.57 10.34 -6.01
N ALA A 66 15.38 9.43 -6.54
CA ALA A 66 16.69 9.04 -6.00
C ALA A 66 17.63 10.23 -5.67
N SER A 67 17.57 11.31 -6.45
CA SER A 67 18.33 12.55 -6.27
C SER A 67 17.93 13.31 -5.00
N GLY A 68 16.65 13.20 -4.62
CA GLY A 68 16.01 14.00 -3.58
C GLY A 68 15.43 15.34 -4.07
N ASP A 69 15.68 15.73 -5.32
CA ASP A 69 15.27 17.03 -5.87
C ASP A 69 13.75 17.11 -6.06
N LEU A 70 13.14 16.03 -6.54
CA LEU A 70 11.71 15.89 -6.70
C LEU A 70 11.11 15.06 -5.56
N ARG A 71 10.08 15.60 -4.92
CA ARG A 71 9.25 14.91 -3.93
C ARG A 71 7.79 15.29 -4.10
N PHE A 72 6.92 14.40 -3.63
CA PHE A 72 5.48 14.60 -3.56
C PHE A 72 5.01 14.33 -2.14
N LEU A 73 4.32 15.30 -1.56
CA LEU A 73 3.72 15.20 -0.24
C LEU A 73 2.34 14.54 -0.29
N LYS A 74 1.78 14.16 0.86
CA LYS A 74 0.44 13.55 0.96
C LYS A 74 -0.64 14.36 0.23
N ASN A 75 -0.59 15.70 0.30
CA ASN A 75 -1.55 16.59 -0.37
C ASN A 75 -1.30 16.77 -1.88
N GLU A 76 -0.22 16.23 -2.42
CA GLU A 76 0.10 16.19 -3.85
C GLU A 76 -0.17 14.80 -4.46
N VAL A 77 -0.79 13.90 -3.68
CA VAL A 77 -1.18 12.55 -4.09
C VAL A 77 -2.70 12.41 -3.97
N SER A 78 -3.32 11.86 -5.02
CA SER A 78 -4.77 11.78 -5.23
C SER A 78 -5.49 10.72 -4.39
N VAL A 79 -4.75 9.94 -3.60
CA VAL A 79 -5.29 8.90 -2.73
C VAL A 79 -4.61 8.93 -1.35
N PRO A 80 -5.33 8.62 -0.27
CA PRO A 80 -4.71 8.42 1.04
C PRO A 80 -3.75 7.23 0.98
N ILE A 81 -2.65 7.30 1.73
CA ILE A 81 -1.64 6.24 1.76
C ILE A 81 -1.82 5.46 3.05
N TRP A 82 -2.42 4.27 2.97
CA TRP A 82 -2.94 3.50 4.12
C TRP A 82 -2.02 3.36 5.35
N PHE A 83 -0.70 3.34 5.17
CA PHE A 83 0.27 3.23 6.26
C PHE A 83 0.70 4.59 6.84
N LYS A 84 0.16 5.71 6.37
CA LYS A 84 0.36 7.02 7.00
C LYS A 84 -0.61 7.16 8.17
N ASN A 85 -0.17 7.85 9.23
CA ASN A 85 -0.92 7.97 10.48
C ASN A 85 -2.31 8.57 10.28
N ASP A 86 -2.41 9.57 9.41
CA ASP A 86 -3.62 10.35 9.12
C ASP A 86 -4.37 9.89 7.86
N ALA A 87 -4.04 8.71 7.32
CA ALA A 87 -4.75 8.17 6.17
C ALA A 87 -6.19 7.82 6.53
N ASP A 88 -7.13 8.44 5.83
CA ASP A 88 -8.56 8.18 5.94
C ASP A 88 -9.21 8.22 4.54
N PRO A 89 -9.79 7.09 4.06
CA PRO A 89 -9.76 5.76 4.66
C PRO A 89 -8.41 5.05 4.46
N LYS A 90 -8.19 3.95 5.21
CA LYS A 90 -7.05 3.06 5.00
C LYS A 90 -7.41 1.90 4.06
N TYR A 91 -6.97 1.99 2.81
CA TYR A 91 -7.28 0.96 1.82
C TYR A 91 -6.39 -0.29 1.93
N ALA A 92 -7.05 -1.46 1.98
CA ALA A 92 -6.41 -2.75 1.72
C ALA A 92 -6.24 -2.98 0.22
N CYS A 93 -7.28 -2.67 -0.58
CA CYS A 93 -7.28 -2.81 -2.03
C CYS A 93 -7.75 -1.51 -2.70
N TYR A 94 -6.80 -0.74 -3.25
CA TYR A 94 -7.10 0.51 -3.95
C TYR A 94 -7.97 0.32 -5.20
N CYS A 95 -7.80 -0.78 -5.93
CA CYS A 95 -8.53 -1.03 -7.18
C CYS A 95 -10.05 -1.19 -6.96
N SER A 96 -10.43 -1.85 -5.87
CA SER A 96 -11.83 -2.10 -5.51
C SER A 96 -12.32 -1.19 -4.38
N ARG A 97 -11.50 -0.24 -3.91
CA ARG A 97 -11.78 0.61 -2.74
C ARG A 97 -12.19 -0.17 -1.48
N VAL A 98 -11.60 -1.35 -1.28
CA VAL A 98 -11.80 -2.16 -0.05
C VAL A 98 -10.85 -1.66 1.02
N THR A 99 -11.40 -1.32 2.18
CA THR A 99 -10.69 -0.81 3.35
C THR A 99 -10.08 -1.94 4.18
N LEU A 100 -9.13 -1.62 5.05
CA LEU A 100 -8.63 -2.59 6.02
C LEU A 100 -9.76 -3.00 6.98
N GLU A 101 -10.67 -2.09 7.35
CA GLU A 101 -11.85 -2.38 8.16
C GLU A 101 -12.82 -3.35 7.47
N ASP A 102 -13.01 -3.25 6.15
CA ASP A 102 -13.78 -4.22 5.37
C ASP A 102 -13.20 -5.63 5.48
N VAL A 103 -11.87 -5.74 5.40
CA VAL A 103 -11.17 -7.03 5.54
C VAL A 103 -11.33 -7.58 6.95
N ILE A 104 -11.18 -6.74 7.98
CA ILE A 104 -11.38 -7.15 9.38
C ILE A 104 -12.82 -7.62 9.61
N ARG A 105 -13.84 -6.89 9.13
CA ARG A 105 -15.25 -7.33 9.23
C ARG A 105 -15.50 -8.65 8.52
N ALA A 106 -14.92 -8.85 7.35
CA ALA A 106 -15.02 -10.15 6.65
C ALA A 106 -14.42 -11.29 7.49
N VAL A 107 -13.32 -11.03 8.21
CA VAL A 107 -12.64 -12.04 9.04
C VAL A 107 -13.38 -12.31 10.35
N VAL A 108 -13.83 -11.26 11.04
CA VAL A 108 -14.39 -11.32 12.39
C VAL A 108 -15.88 -11.67 12.35
N ASP A 109 -16.66 -10.95 11.54
CA ASP A 109 -18.11 -11.06 11.55
C ASP A 109 -18.60 -12.16 10.60
N GLN A 110 -17.87 -12.40 9.51
CA GLN A 110 -18.27 -13.34 8.44
C GLN A 110 -17.37 -14.59 8.37
N GLY A 111 -16.35 -14.68 9.25
CA GLY A 111 -15.52 -15.87 9.40
C GLY A 111 -14.50 -16.13 8.28
N ALA A 112 -14.18 -15.16 7.43
CA ALA A 112 -13.24 -15.34 6.32
C ALA A 112 -11.81 -15.64 6.80
N ASN A 113 -11.23 -16.75 6.35
CA ASN A 113 -9.94 -17.31 6.79
C ASN A 113 -8.80 -17.14 5.80
N SER A 114 -9.12 -16.75 4.56
CA SER A 114 -8.18 -16.70 3.45
C SER A 114 -8.41 -15.46 2.59
N VAL A 115 -7.38 -15.05 1.84
CA VAL A 115 -7.50 -13.96 0.85
C VAL A 115 -8.63 -14.27 -0.15
N LYS A 116 -8.79 -15.54 -0.55
CA LYS A 116 -9.85 -15.95 -1.48
C LYS A 116 -11.24 -15.63 -0.92
N GLU A 117 -11.50 -16.00 0.33
CA GLU A 117 -12.79 -15.74 1.00
C GLU A 117 -13.01 -14.24 1.21
N VAL A 118 -11.99 -13.51 1.65
CA VAL A 118 -12.07 -12.03 1.76
C VAL A 118 -12.40 -11.40 0.42
N ASN A 119 -11.74 -11.82 -0.68
CA ASN A 119 -12.03 -11.30 -2.01
C ASN A 119 -13.47 -11.60 -2.45
N GLN A 120 -14.00 -12.78 -2.13
CA GLN A 120 -15.38 -13.16 -2.44
C GLN A 120 -16.39 -12.28 -1.68
N LEU A 121 -16.14 -11.99 -0.41
CA LEU A 121 -17.05 -11.20 0.43
C LEU A 121 -16.95 -9.69 0.18
N THR A 122 -15.74 -9.17 -0.06
CA THR A 122 -15.49 -7.72 -0.15
C THR A 122 -15.41 -7.20 -1.58
N GLY A 123 -15.21 -8.08 -2.57
CA GLY A 123 -14.92 -7.68 -3.96
C GLY A 123 -13.49 -7.18 -4.18
N ALA A 124 -12.59 -7.32 -3.19
CA ALA A 124 -11.17 -7.03 -3.37
C ALA A 124 -10.59 -7.81 -4.57
N MET A 125 -9.65 -7.19 -5.28
CA MET A 125 -8.95 -7.77 -6.44
C MET A 125 -9.83 -8.08 -7.67
N LYS A 126 -11.13 -7.74 -7.68
CA LYS A 126 -12.05 -8.03 -8.81
C LYS A 126 -11.68 -7.33 -10.12
N ASN A 127 -11.25 -6.08 -10.07
CA ASN A 127 -10.86 -5.25 -11.23
C ASN A 127 -9.41 -4.77 -11.08
N ALA A 128 -8.49 -5.72 -10.95
CA ALA A 128 -7.10 -5.42 -10.58
C ALA A 128 -6.37 -4.58 -11.64
N ASN A 129 -5.91 -3.41 -11.24
CA ASN A 129 -4.96 -2.58 -11.97
C ASN A 129 -3.93 -1.97 -11.01
N CYS A 130 -3.31 -2.84 -10.21
CA CYS A 130 -2.50 -2.43 -9.06
C CYS A 130 -1.28 -1.59 -9.44
N LYS A 131 -0.75 -1.77 -10.66
CA LYS A 131 0.36 -0.96 -11.18
C LYS A 131 0.00 0.54 -11.22
N LEU A 132 -1.26 0.87 -11.51
CA LEU A 132 -1.73 2.25 -11.60
C LEU A 132 -2.38 2.74 -10.30
N ASN A 133 -3.07 1.84 -9.59
CA ASN A 133 -3.94 2.25 -8.49
C ASN A 133 -3.35 2.01 -7.09
N ASN A 134 -2.41 1.09 -6.92
CA ASN A 134 -1.79 0.83 -5.62
C ASN A 134 -0.57 1.73 -5.44
N PRO A 135 -0.42 2.46 -4.32
CA PRO A 135 0.74 3.30 -4.08
C PRO A 135 2.11 2.62 -4.17
N LEU A 136 2.17 1.31 -3.95
CA LEU A 136 3.39 0.50 -4.09
C LEU A 136 3.58 -0.08 -5.50
N GLY A 137 2.63 0.13 -6.41
CA GLY A 137 2.66 -0.40 -7.78
C GLY A 137 2.53 -1.93 -7.88
N VAL A 138 2.17 -2.61 -6.78
CA VAL A 138 2.10 -4.09 -6.68
C VAL A 138 0.76 -4.57 -6.17
N CYS A 139 0.49 -5.86 -6.34
CA CYS A 139 -0.75 -6.49 -5.86
C CYS A 139 -0.95 -6.29 -4.34
N CYS A 140 -2.19 -6.03 -3.94
CA CYS A 140 -2.59 -5.81 -2.55
C CYS A 140 -2.69 -7.10 -1.70
N GLN A 141 -2.54 -8.28 -2.31
CA GLN A 141 -2.64 -9.57 -1.61
C GLN A 141 -1.85 -9.63 -0.29
N PRO A 142 -0.59 -9.13 -0.18
CA PRO A 142 0.14 -9.16 1.08
C PRO A 142 -0.52 -8.31 2.18
N VAL A 143 -1.06 -7.14 1.83
CA VAL A 143 -1.77 -6.26 2.77
C VAL A 143 -3.05 -6.94 3.25
N ILE A 144 -3.81 -7.56 2.35
CA ILE A 144 -5.02 -8.31 2.71
C ILE A 144 -4.66 -9.49 3.63
N GLN A 145 -3.60 -10.25 3.30
CA GLN A 145 -3.16 -11.39 4.12
C GLN A 145 -2.74 -10.96 5.52
N GLU A 146 -2.00 -9.85 5.63
CA GLU A 146 -1.60 -9.29 6.92
C GLU A 146 -2.81 -8.85 7.73
N THR A 147 -3.77 -8.17 7.09
CA THR A 147 -5.02 -7.74 7.75
C THR A 147 -5.85 -8.94 8.22
N ILE A 148 -5.88 -10.04 7.47
CA ILE A 148 -6.49 -11.31 7.92
C ILE A 148 -5.81 -11.83 9.19
N ASN A 149 -4.47 -11.81 9.23
CA ASN A 149 -3.72 -12.27 10.40
C ASN A 149 -4.02 -11.42 11.63
N GLN A 150 -4.19 -10.10 11.46
CA GLN A 150 -4.59 -9.18 12.52
C GLN A 150 -6.03 -9.39 13.00
N GLY A 151 -6.95 -9.73 12.10
CA GLY A 151 -8.37 -9.93 12.47
C GLY A 151 -8.66 -11.29 13.13
N LYS A 152 -7.89 -12.34 12.82
CA LYS A 152 -8.14 -13.71 13.34
C LYS A 152 -8.23 -13.79 14.88
N PRO A 153 -7.34 -13.14 15.66
CA PRO A 153 -7.42 -13.16 17.13
C PRO A 153 -8.68 -12.51 17.72
N MET A 154 -9.41 -11.68 16.96
CA MET A 154 -10.60 -10.96 17.46
C MET A 154 -11.89 -11.78 17.35
N ARG A 155 -11.83 -12.97 16.74
CA ARG A 155 -13.01 -13.83 16.55
C ARG A 155 -13.50 -14.38 17.88
N GLY A 156 -14.81 -14.33 18.09
CA GLY A 156 -15.45 -14.93 19.27
C GLY A 156 -15.45 -14.03 20.51
N GLU A 157 -14.88 -12.84 20.45
CA GLU A 157 -15.34 -11.77 21.34
C GLU A 157 -16.72 -11.35 20.83
N GLY A 158 -17.77 -11.51 21.66
CA GLY A 158 -19.16 -11.14 21.34
C GLY A 158 -19.33 -9.63 21.21
N ASN A 159 -18.63 -9.05 20.24
CA ASN A 159 -18.38 -7.63 20.14
C ASN A 159 -19.40 -6.99 19.20
N SER A 160 -20.05 -5.97 19.74
CA SER A 160 -20.91 -5.09 18.95
C SER A 160 -20.08 -4.37 17.88
N VAL A 161 -20.72 -3.83 16.83
CA VAL A 161 -20.04 -3.01 15.80
C VAL A 161 -19.18 -1.89 16.41
N SER A 162 -19.51 -1.41 17.61
CA SER A 162 -18.75 -0.40 18.34
C SER A 162 -17.43 -0.91 18.93
N ASP A 163 -17.40 -2.17 19.36
CA ASP A 163 -16.22 -2.82 19.94
C ASP A 163 -15.19 -3.15 18.85
N THR A 164 -15.67 -3.59 17.68
CA THR A 164 -14.82 -3.76 16.49
C THR A 164 -14.17 -2.43 16.10
N LYS A 165 -14.91 -1.32 16.14
CA LYS A 165 -14.38 0.02 15.82
C LYS A 165 -13.32 0.50 16.83
N LEU A 166 -13.46 0.12 18.10
CA LEU A 166 -12.46 0.42 19.14
C LEU A 166 -11.19 -0.44 18.97
N SER A 167 -11.34 -1.71 18.62
CA SER A 167 -10.22 -2.61 18.33
C SER A 167 -9.47 -2.22 17.06
N LEU A 168 -10.18 -1.75 16.02
CA LEU A 168 -9.60 -1.20 14.79
C LEU A 168 -8.74 0.04 15.07
N ARG A 169 -9.26 1.00 15.86
CA ARG A 169 -8.49 2.17 16.30
C ARG A 169 -7.18 1.83 17.01
N LYS A 170 -7.16 0.75 17.81
CA LYS A 170 -5.94 0.29 18.52
C LYS A 170 -4.88 -0.27 17.56
N LEU A 171 -5.29 -0.80 16.42
CA LEU A 171 -4.39 -1.30 15.38
C LEU A 171 -3.96 -0.22 14.38
N GLY A 172 -4.43 1.01 14.56
CA GLY A 172 -4.24 2.07 13.57
C GLY A 172 -4.93 1.73 12.27
N VAL A 173 -6.07 1.05 12.33
CA VAL A 173 -6.91 0.70 11.19
C VAL A 173 -8.18 1.53 11.20
#